data_AF-A0AAD0T783-F1
#
_entry.id   AF-A0AAD0T783-F1
#
_cell.length_a   1.000
_cell.length_b   1.000
_cell.length_c   1.000
_cell.angle_alpha   90.00
_cell.angle_beta   90.00
_cell.angle_gamma   90.00
#
_symmetry.space_group_name_H-M   'P 1'
#
loop_
_entity.id
_entity.type
_entity.pdbx_description
1 polymer ?
#
loop_
_entity_poly.entity_id
_entity_poly.type
_entity_poly.pdbx_seq_one_letter_code
_entity_poly.pdbx_strand_id
1 'polypeptide(L)'
;MNIYDYARLLLESPTLEDKLTATSVVSDLSYQKTADGIKDLMPERESRIKFSSEQVKFPKKGSFHLDEKKAMALHFFANHELLAIEMMAAALMYIPIEDKSQYKRIATGILSTIDDEIKHFNLYRKRMNDFGIDFGDLPVNDFFWRQMQKLTSFEEYFAVMALTFEAANLDFAKFYRDIFAGVGDKKSSAILNVVYEDEISHVGFGIHWLNRWRNEKDLWEFYVSSLPDLLSPARAKGMIFDHEGRVRTGMDEDFIEKIKNYQDGFIVTKRKEWK
;
A
#
# COMPACT_ATOMS: atom_id res chain seq x y z
N MET A 1 24.25 -2.85 4.90
CA MET A 1 23.76 -2.24 6.16
C MET A 1 22.82 -3.22 6.85
N ASN A 2 22.58 -3.07 8.16
CA ASN A 2 21.55 -3.88 8.83
C ASN A 2 20.16 -3.34 8.47
N ILE A 3 19.12 -4.18 8.66
CA ILE A 3 17.74 -3.83 8.29
C ILE A 3 17.18 -2.62 9.06
N TYR A 4 17.64 -2.40 10.30
CA TYR A 4 17.20 -1.28 11.12
C TYR A 4 17.72 0.05 10.57
N ASP A 5 19.00 0.13 10.22
CA ASP A 5 19.59 1.30 9.56
C ASP A 5 18.96 1.59 8.20
N TYR A 6 18.57 0.54 7.47
CA TYR A 6 17.84 0.68 6.22
C TYR A 6 16.44 1.27 6.43
N ALA A 7 15.65 0.72 7.35
CA ALA A 7 14.34 1.27 7.69
C ALA A 7 14.44 2.73 8.16
N ARG A 8 15.46 3.03 8.96
CA ARG A 8 15.76 4.38 9.42
C ARG A 8 16.09 5.33 8.27
N LEU A 9 16.89 4.90 7.29
CA LEU A 9 17.19 5.69 6.09
C LEU A 9 15.91 6.10 5.36
N LEU A 10 14.99 5.16 5.13
CA LEU A 10 13.74 5.43 4.42
C LEU A 10 12.82 6.41 5.18
N LEU A 11 12.85 6.38 6.52
CA LEU A 11 11.98 7.21 7.35
C LEU A 11 12.57 8.58 7.68
N GLU A 12 13.85 8.63 8.04
CA GLU A 12 14.51 9.81 8.60
C GLU A 12 15.28 10.63 7.56
N SER A 13 15.57 10.08 6.37
CA SER A 13 16.14 10.91 5.31
C SER A 13 15.06 11.80 4.68
N PRO A 14 15.34 13.10 4.47
CA PRO A 14 14.43 13.97 3.74
C PRO A 14 14.45 13.73 2.23
N THR A 15 15.48 13.11 1.66
CA THR A 15 15.65 13.06 0.21
C THR A 15 14.79 11.97 -0.42
N LEU A 16 14.20 12.25 -1.59
CA LEU A 16 13.46 11.23 -2.33
C LEU A 16 14.37 10.08 -2.79
N GLU A 17 15.65 10.36 -3.07
CA GLU A 17 16.62 9.35 -3.49
C GLU A 17 16.85 8.31 -2.39
N ASP A 18 17.10 8.75 -1.16
CA ASP A 18 17.30 7.84 -0.03
C ASP A 18 16.07 6.98 0.23
N LYS A 19 14.87 7.57 0.12
CA LYS A 19 13.57 6.86 0.25
C LYS A 19 13.31 5.80 -0.82
N LEU A 20 14.08 5.83 -1.91
CA LEU A 20 13.99 4.87 -3.01
C LEU A 20 15.24 3.98 -3.09
N THR A 21 16.01 3.89 -2.00
CA THR A 21 17.16 3.00 -1.89
C THR A 21 16.70 1.55 -2.01
N ALA A 22 17.23 0.81 -2.98
CA ALA A 22 16.88 -0.60 -3.19
C ALA A 22 17.34 -1.48 -2.01
N THR A 23 16.59 -2.56 -1.75
CA THR A 23 16.85 -3.42 -0.57
C THR A 23 18.15 -4.22 -0.65
N SER A 24 18.78 -4.28 -1.83
CA SER A 24 20.08 -4.92 -2.07
C SER A 24 21.22 -4.41 -1.16
N VAL A 25 21.06 -3.23 -0.55
CA VAL A 25 22.01 -2.70 0.44
C VAL A 25 21.91 -3.37 1.80
N VAL A 26 20.82 -4.10 2.07
CA VAL A 26 20.58 -4.81 3.33
C VAL A 26 21.33 -6.15 3.31
N SER A 27 22.24 -6.32 4.26
CA SER A 27 23.09 -7.51 4.38
C SER A 27 22.88 -8.28 5.67
N ASP A 28 22.15 -7.70 6.62
CA ASP A 28 21.88 -8.29 7.93
C ASP A 28 20.40 -8.12 8.31
N LEU A 29 19.73 -9.26 8.47
CA LEU A 29 18.32 -9.40 8.82
C LEU A 29 18.14 -9.83 10.29
N SER A 30 19.17 -9.68 11.12
CA SER A 30 19.09 -10.00 12.54
C SER A 30 18.06 -9.10 13.21
N TYR A 31 17.17 -9.70 14.00
CA TYR A 31 16.21 -8.94 14.79
C TYR A 31 16.93 -8.03 15.79
N GLN A 32 16.60 -6.75 15.74
CA GLN A 32 16.99 -5.77 16.75
C GLN A 32 15.75 -5.40 17.57
N LYS A 33 15.95 -5.00 18.83
CA LYS A 33 14.83 -4.48 19.63
C LYS A 33 14.20 -3.31 18.89
N THR A 34 12.87 -3.30 18.78
CA THR A 34 12.14 -2.23 18.12
C THR A 34 12.28 -0.91 18.85
N ALA A 35 12.18 0.18 18.09
CA ALA A 35 12.10 1.51 18.66
C ALA A 35 10.72 1.76 19.30
N ASP A 36 10.70 2.68 20.27
CA ASP A 36 9.46 3.23 20.81
C ASP A 36 9.07 4.49 20.00
N GLY A 37 7.80 4.92 20.08
CA GLY A 37 7.43 6.27 19.62
C GLY A 37 7.01 6.39 18.16
N ILE A 38 6.42 5.36 17.54
CA ILE A 38 5.75 5.52 16.23
C ILE A 38 4.57 6.50 16.29
N LYS A 39 3.96 6.63 17.47
CA LYS A 39 2.91 7.62 17.74
C LYS A 39 3.49 9.02 17.55
N ASP A 40 2.87 9.79 16.67
CA ASP A 40 3.27 11.15 16.28
C ASP A 40 4.52 11.25 15.37
N LEU A 41 5.13 10.11 14.99
CA LEU A 41 6.21 10.09 14.00
C LEU A 41 5.67 10.51 12.62
N MET A 42 6.39 11.37 11.92
CA MET A 42 6.17 11.66 10.50
C MET A 42 7.46 11.34 9.73
N PRO A 43 7.40 10.70 8.55
CA PRO A 43 8.59 10.51 7.73
C PRO A 43 9.14 11.87 7.33
N GLU A 44 10.45 12.02 7.45
CA GLU A 44 11.14 13.23 7.03
C GLU A 44 11.00 13.39 5.52
N ARG A 45 10.79 14.63 5.06
CA ARG A 45 10.56 14.92 3.65
C ARG A 45 11.17 16.26 3.26
N GLU A 46 11.85 16.30 2.12
CA GLU A 46 12.32 17.54 1.52
C GLU A 46 11.16 18.45 1.14
N SER A 47 11.44 19.75 0.98
CA SER A 47 10.40 20.77 0.80
C SER A 47 9.46 20.50 -0.37
N ARG A 48 9.95 19.85 -1.43
CA ARG A 48 9.18 19.56 -2.64
C ARG A 48 8.08 18.52 -2.42
N ILE A 49 8.29 17.55 -1.54
CA ILE A 49 7.36 16.42 -1.29
C ILE A 49 6.80 16.43 0.13
N LYS A 50 6.91 17.58 0.82
CA LYS A 50 6.35 17.76 2.16
C LYS A 50 4.84 17.55 2.14
N PHE A 51 4.31 16.89 3.17
CA PHE A 51 2.87 16.72 3.31
C PHE A 51 2.14 18.05 3.31
N SER A 52 1.04 18.08 2.57
CA SER A 52 0.17 19.23 2.43
C SER A 52 -1.23 18.89 2.91
N SER A 53 -1.88 19.84 3.60
CA SER A 53 -3.30 19.75 3.95
C SER A 53 -4.22 20.15 2.80
N GLU A 54 -3.66 20.57 1.66
CA GLU A 54 -4.43 20.95 0.48
C GLU A 54 -5.17 19.74 -0.11
N GLN A 55 -6.49 19.87 -0.26
CA GLN A 55 -7.32 18.81 -0.83
C GLN A 55 -7.40 18.94 -2.34
N VAL A 56 -6.63 18.12 -3.03
CA VAL A 56 -6.71 17.98 -4.48
C VAL A 56 -7.64 16.81 -4.83
N LYS A 57 -8.67 17.06 -5.64
CA LYS A 57 -9.66 16.03 -6.01
C LYS A 57 -9.12 15.11 -7.10
N PHE A 58 -9.12 13.81 -6.84
CA PHE A 58 -8.71 12.80 -7.82
C PHE A 58 -9.50 12.94 -9.16
N PRO A 59 -8.86 12.74 -10.33
CA PRO A 59 -9.51 12.86 -11.64
C PRO A 59 -10.74 11.98 -11.82
N LYS A 60 -11.79 12.52 -12.44
CA LYS A 60 -12.99 11.73 -12.78
C LYS A 60 -12.67 10.75 -13.92
N LYS A 61 -13.25 9.54 -13.88
CA LYS A 61 -13.11 8.49 -14.92
C LYS A 61 -13.20 9.01 -16.36
N GLY A 62 -14.15 9.90 -16.66
CA GLY A 62 -14.34 10.44 -18.02
C GLY A 62 -13.28 11.46 -18.49
N SER A 63 -12.38 11.90 -17.61
CA SER A 63 -11.40 12.96 -17.91
C SER A 63 -10.03 12.44 -18.34
N PHE A 64 -9.82 11.12 -18.33
CA PHE A 64 -8.53 10.49 -18.64
C PHE A 64 -8.10 10.61 -20.11
N HIS A 65 -8.88 11.23 -20.99
CA HIS A 65 -8.42 11.62 -22.32
C HIS A 65 -7.48 12.83 -22.29
N LEU A 66 -7.47 13.60 -21.18
CA LEU A 66 -6.61 14.76 -20.98
C LEU A 66 -5.31 14.35 -20.30
N ASP A 67 -4.17 14.74 -20.88
CA ASP A 67 -2.84 14.39 -20.36
C ASP A 67 -2.58 14.93 -18.95
N GLU A 68 -3.04 16.15 -18.65
CA GLU A 68 -2.98 16.72 -17.30
C GLU A 68 -3.66 15.80 -16.25
N LYS A 69 -4.78 15.16 -16.61
CA LYS A 69 -5.51 14.27 -15.70
C LYS A 69 -4.86 12.90 -15.58
N LYS A 70 -4.19 12.42 -16.63
CA LYS A 70 -3.34 11.22 -16.56
C LYS A 70 -2.15 11.46 -15.64
N ALA A 71 -1.45 12.58 -15.84
CA ALA A 71 -0.30 12.99 -15.04
C ALA A 71 -0.66 13.09 -13.56
N MET A 72 -1.78 13.76 -13.27
CA MET A 72 -2.32 13.88 -11.92
C MET A 72 -2.63 12.53 -11.28
N ALA A 73 -3.28 11.60 -12.00
CA ALA A 73 -3.57 10.27 -11.46
C ALA A 73 -2.28 9.50 -11.12
N LEU A 74 -1.28 9.55 -12.00
CA LEU A 74 0.01 8.88 -11.80
C LEU A 74 0.79 9.46 -10.61
N HIS A 75 0.70 10.78 -10.39
CA HIS A 75 1.27 11.42 -9.20
C HIS A 75 0.60 10.92 -7.91
N PHE A 76 -0.72 10.79 -7.89
CA PHE A 76 -1.45 10.22 -6.75
C PHE A 76 -1.04 8.78 -6.47
N PHE A 77 -0.89 7.95 -7.51
CA PHE A 77 -0.43 6.57 -7.36
C PHE A 77 1.00 6.53 -6.82
N ALA A 78 1.92 7.33 -7.35
CA ALA A 78 3.27 7.44 -6.81
C ALA A 78 3.29 7.88 -5.33
N ASN A 79 2.38 8.77 -4.89
CA ASN A 79 2.30 9.10 -3.46
C ASN A 79 1.86 7.90 -2.61
N HIS A 80 0.97 7.04 -3.13
CA HIS A 80 0.59 5.81 -2.45
C HIS A 80 1.80 4.87 -2.31
N GLU A 81 2.60 4.69 -3.36
CA GLU A 81 3.76 3.78 -3.28
C GLU A 81 4.82 4.30 -2.31
N LEU A 82 5.07 5.61 -2.29
CA LEU A 82 5.99 6.20 -1.32
C LEU A 82 5.50 6.00 0.13
N LEU A 83 4.20 6.17 0.37
CA LEU A 83 3.61 5.89 1.68
C LEU A 83 3.72 4.41 2.05
N ALA A 84 3.51 3.50 1.09
CA ALA A 84 3.64 2.05 1.33
C ALA A 84 5.07 1.68 1.74
N ILE A 85 6.09 2.19 1.02
CA ILE A 85 7.51 2.02 1.36
C ILE A 85 7.79 2.50 2.78
N GLU A 86 7.33 3.70 3.13
CA GLU A 86 7.53 4.29 4.47
C GLU A 86 6.81 3.45 5.55
N MET A 87 5.59 2.97 5.30
CA MET A 87 4.85 2.11 6.23
C MET A 87 5.54 0.75 6.45
N MET A 88 6.07 0.15 5.39
CA MET A 88 6.84 -1.10 5.47
C MET A 88 8.13 -0.90 6.27
N ALA A 89 8.84 0.21 6.05
CA ALA A 89 10.00 0.58 6.86
C ALA A 89 9.62 0.77 8.34
N ALA A 90 8.49 1.44 8.61
CA ALA A 90 8.00 1.62 9.96
C ALA A 90 7.64 0.29 10.65
N ALA A 91 7.05 -0.66 9.92
CA ALA A 91 6.77 -2.00 10.44
C ALA A 91 8.04 -2.73 10.87
N LEU A 92 9.12 -2.65 10.07
CA LEU A 92 10.41 -3.27 10.38
C LEU A 92 11.08 -2.66 11.62
N MET A 93 10.83 -1.39 11.90
CA MET A 93 11.51 -0.62 12.96
C MET A 93 10.74 -0.56 14.28
N TYR A 94 9.40 -0.49 14.23
CA TYR A 94 8.56 -0.17 15.38
C TYR A 94 7.63 -1.30 15.82
N ILE A 95 7.29 -2.25 14.95
CA ILE A 95 6.34 -3.32 15.32
C ILE A 95 7.09 -4.48 15.97
N PRO A 96 6.83 -4.77 17.25
CA PRO A 96 7.48 -5.87 17.94
C PRO A 96 7.02 -7.22 17.35
N ILE A 97 7.92 -8.20 17.41
CA ILE A 97 7.61 -9.59 17.08
C ILE A 97 7.73 -10.45 18.33
N GLU A 98 6.69 -11.25 18.59
CA GLU A 98 6.67 -12.18 19.73
C GLU A 98 7.59 -13.38 19.46
N ASP A 99 7.38 -14.08 18.34
CA ASP A 99 8.20 -15.21 17.90
C ASP A 99 9.32 -14.75 16.96
N LYS A 100 10.49 -14.48 17.54
CA LYS A 100 11.69 -14.05 16.79
C LYS A 100 12.13 -15.04 15.70
N SER A 101 11.77 -16.32 15.78
CA SER A 101 12.12 -17.29 14.75
C SER A 101 11.47 -16.97 13.39
N GLN A 102 10.36 -16.21 13.41
CA GLN A 102 9.61 -15.81 12.23
C GLN A 102 10.15 -14.52 11.59
N TYR A 103 10.88 -13.70 12.35
CA TYR A 103 11.29 -12.35 11.94
C TYR A 103 12.00 -12.33 10.60
N LYS A 104 12.99 -13.21 10.39
CA LYS A 104 13.75 -13.24 9.14
C LYS A 104 12.83 -13.44 7.93
N ARG A 105 11.80 -14.28 8.04
CA ARG A 105 10.87 -14.54 6.93
C ARG A 105 9.94 -13.36 6.69
N ILE A 106 9.43 -12.73 7.75
CA ILE A 106 8.61 -11.51 7.67
C ILE A 106 9.42 -10.39 7.02
N ALA A 107 10.61 -10.14 7.55
CA ALA A 107 11.54 -9.11 7.09
C ALA A 107 11.90 -9.29 5.61
N THR A 108 12.26 -10.51 5.18
CA THR A 108 12.55 -10.79 3.76
C THR A 108 11.35 -10.49 2.86
N GLY A 109 10.14 -10.90 3.26
CA GLY A 109 8.95 -10.62 2.46
C GLY A 109 8.63 -9.13 2.38
N ILE A 110 8.73 -8.41 3.51
CA ILE A 110 8.56 -6.94 3.52
C ILE A 110 9.61 -6.24 2.65
N LEU A 111 10.88 -6.66 2.70
CA LEU A 111 11.92 -6.10 1.82
C LEU A 111 11.61 -6.38 0.35
N SER A 112 11.16 -7.58 0.00
CA SER A 112 10.72 -7.88 -1.37
C SER A 112 9.61 -6.94 -1.82
N THR A 113 8.59 -6.73 -0.99
CA THR A 113 7.50 -5.81 -1.28
C THR A 113 7.99 -4.37 -1.41
N ILE A 114 8.94 -3.91 -0.58
CA ILE A 114 9.55 -2.58 -0.72
C ILE A 114 10.20 -2.41 -2.10
N ASP A 115 10.93 -3.41 -2.62
CA ASP A 115 11.52 -3.32 -3.96
C ASP A 115 10.44 -3.22 -5.06
N ASP A 116 9.31 -3.93 -4.89
CA ASP A 116 8.16 -3.83 -5.79
C ASP A 116 7.52 -2.44 -5.74
N GLU A 117 7.34 -1.84 -4.56
CA GLU A 117 6.81 -0.47 -4.45
C GLU A 117 7.79 0.59 -4.98
N ILE A 118 9.09 0.41 -4.80
CA ILE A 118 10.11 1.28 -5.41
C ILE A 118 10.02 1.18 -6.95
N LYS A 119 9.83 -0.03 -7.48
CA LYS A 119 9.61 -0.26 -8.91
C LYS A 119 8.33 0.43 -9.39
N HIS A 120 7.21 0.29 -8.68
CA HIS A 120 5.94 0.94 -9.01
C HIS A 120 6.07 2.46 -9.02
N PHE A 121 6.65 3.04 -7.96
CA PHE A 121 6.91 4.46 -7.84
C PHE A 121 7.70 4.98 -9.04
N ASN A 122 8.80 4.31 -9.40
CA ASN A 122 9.66 4.71 -10.51
C ASN A 122 8.96 4.62 -11.88
N LEU A 123 8.10 3.60 -12.08
CA LEU A 123 7.29 3.50 -13.28
C LEU A 123 6.30 4.67 -13.40
N TYR A 124 5.60 5.00 -12.31
CA TYR A 124 4.69 6.14 -12.28
C TYR A 124 5.41 7.48 -12.45
N ARG A 125 6.54 7.67 -11.78
CA ARG A 125 7.37 8.88 -11.90
C ARG A 125 7.83 9.11 -13.33
N LYS A 126 8.42 8.09 -13.94
CA LYS A 126 8.83 8.15 -15.35
C LYS A 126 7.63 8.49 -16.26
N ARG A 127 6.46 7.89 -16.00
CA ARG A 127 5.28 8.11 -16.82
C ARG A 127 4.67 9.50 -16.63
N MET A 128 4.65 10.06 -15.42
CA MET A 128 4.16 11.43 -15.22
C MET A 128 5.12 12.47 -15.83
N ASN A 129 6.43 12.19 -15.87
CA ASN A 129 7.39 13.05 -16.57
C ASN A 129 7.13 13.14 -18.08
N ASP A 130 6.64 12.08 -18.72
CA ASP A 130 6.19 12.13 -20.13
C ASP A 130 5.06 13.16 -20.35
N PHE A 131 4.32 13.50 -19.29
CA PHE A 131 3.24 14.50 -19.30
C PHE A 131 3.66 15.86 -18.74
N GLY A 132 4.94 16.06 -18.44
CA GLY A 132 5.52 17.35 -18.07
C GLY A 132 5.45 17.72 -16.59
N ILE A 133 5.14 16.78 -15.69
CA ILE A 133 5.23 17.00 -14.23
C ILE A 133 6.16 15.97 -13.59
N ASP A 134 6.71 16.29 -12.42
CA ASP A 134 7.44 15.36 -11.56
C ASP A 134 6.74 15.16 -10.21
N PHE A 135 7.18 14.15 -9.46
CA PHE A 135 6.68 13.91 -8.12
C PHE A 135 6.96 15.12 -7.21
N GLY A 136 5.94 15.53 -6.44
CA GLY A 136 5.95 16.75 -5.64
C GLY A 136 5.50 18.03 -6.35
N ASP A 137 5.24 18.02 -7.67
CA ASP A 137 4.63 19.18 -8.35
C ASP A 137 3.15 19.40 -7.96
N LEU A 138 2.51 18.35 -7.45
CA LEU A 138 1.19 18.39 -6.83
C LEU A 138 1.29 18.07 -5.33
N PRO A 139 0.38 18.63 -4.50
CA PRO A 139 0.27 18.30 -3.08
C PRO A 139 0.20 16.80 -2.81
N VAL A 140 0.97 16.34 -1.81
CA VAL A 140 0.94 14.96 -1.31
C VAL A 140 0.30 14.90 0.07
N ASN A 141 -0.51 13.87 0.32
CA ASN A 141 -1.23 13.68 1.59
C ASN A 141 -0.64 12.52 2.41
N ASP A 142 -1.03 12.43 3.68
CA ASP A 142 -0.52 11.48 4.67
C ASP A 142 -1.58 10.45 5.14
N PHE A 143 -2.63 10.22 4.35
CA PHE A 143 -3.81 9.48 4.81
C PHE A 143 -3.49 8.05 5.30
N PHE A 144 -2.67 7.30 4.55
CA PHE A 144 -2.29 5.94 4.95
C PHE A 144 -1.29 5.93 6.11
N TRP A 145 -0.36 6.88 6.14
CA TRP A 145 0.60 7.03 7.23
C TRP A 145 -0.09 7.19 8.59
N ARG A 146 -1.19 7.94 8.65
CA ARG A 146 -1.99 8.10 9.89
C ARG A 146 -2.58 6.79 10.41
N GLN A 147 -2.73 5.75 9.57
CA GLN A 147 -3.13 4.43 10.04
C GLN A 147 -1.93 3.66 10.61
N MET A 148 -0.74 3.81 10.02
CA MET A 148 0.48 3.15 10.50
C MET A 148 0.79 3.47 11.96
N GLN A 149 0.59 4.72 12.38
CA GLN A 149 0.82 5.18 13.75
C GLN A 149 -0.05 4.49 14.81
N LYS A 150 -1.11 3.77 14.39
CA LYS A 150 -2.03 3.05 15.28
C LYS A 150 -1.69 1.57 15.43
N LEU A 151 -0.81 1.04 14.58
CA LEU A 151 -0.54 -0.40 14.50
C LEU A 151 0.54 -0.77 15.53
N THR A 152 0.25 -1.81 16.30
CA THR A 152 1.06 -2.24 17.44
C THR A 152 1.54 -3.68 17.32
N SER A 153 1.04 -4.43 16.35
CA SER A 153 1.42 -5.82 16.10
C SER A 153 1.49 -6.14 14.61
N PHE A 154 2.15 -7.25 14.25
CA PHE A 154 2.24 -7.67 12.85
C PHE A 154 0.88 -8.17 12.31
N GLU A 155 0.02 -8.71 13.18
CA GLU A 155 -1.36 -9.06 12.85
C GLU A 155 -2.14 -7.82 12.37
N GLU A 156 -2.07 -6.73 13.12
CA GLU A 156 -2.71 -5.46 12.75
C GLU A 156 -2.09 -4.89 11.47
N TYR A 157 -0.76 -4.94 11.35
CA TYR A 157 -0.06 -4.52 10.14
C TYR A 157 -0.52 -5.27 8.89
N PHE A 158 -0.51 -6.60 8.90
CA PHE A 158 -0.91 -7.37 7.73
C PHE A 158 -2.42 -7.28 7.45
N ALA A 159 -3.26 -7.11 8.47
CA ALA A 159 -4.67 -6.82 8.26
C ALA A 159 -4.86 -5.48 7.52
N VAL A 160 -4.17 -4.43 7.94
CA VAL A 160 -4.29 -3.10 7.35
C VAL A 160 -3.60 -2.99 6.00
N MET A 161 -2.31 -3.31 5.92
CA MET A 161 -1.55 -3.19 4.67
C MET A 161 -2.05 -4.18 3.63
N ALA A 162 -1.99 -5.47 3.91
CA ALA A 162 -2.24 -6.48 2.89
C ALA A 162 -3.72 -6.70 2.60
N LEU A 163 -4.53 -6.94 3.63
CA LEU A 163 -5.93 -7.31 3.42
C LEU A 163 -6.88 -6.11 3.29
N THR A 164 -6.40 -4.89 3.55
CA THR A 164 -7.18 -3.65 3.36
C THR A 164 -6.61 -2.78 2.24
N PHE A 165 -5.38 -2.30 2.34
CA PHE A 165 -4.86 -1.31 1.39
C PHE A 165 -4.43 -1.93 0.06
N GLU A 166 -3.57 -2.94 0.08
CA GLU A 166 -3.11 -3.68 -1.10
C GLU A 166 -4.28 -4.42 -1.76
N ALA A 167 -5.17 -5.05 -0.99
CA ALA A 167 -6.39 -5.67 -1.52
C ALA A 167 -7.33 -4.67 -2.23
N ALA A 168 -7.39 -3.42 -1.75
CA ALA A 168 -8.11 -2.37 -2.48
C ALA A 168 -7.31 -1.89 -3.70
N ASN A 169 -5.98 -1.80 -3.59
CA ASN A 169 -5.10 -1.39 -4.68
C ASN A 169 -5.16 -2.36 -5.86
N LEU A 170 -5.29 -3.67 -5.60
CA LEU A 170 -5.58 -4.69 -6.60
C LEU A 170 -6.82 -4.33 -7.45
N ASP A 171 -7.94 -3.97 -6.81
CA ASP A 171 -9.15 -3.53 -7.51
C ASP A 171 -8.92 -2.21 -8.29
N PHE A 172 -8.20 -1.25 -7.70
CA PHE A 172 -7.89 0.03 -8.33
C PHE A 172 -6.96 -0.11 -9.53
N ALA A 173 -5.92 -0.95 -9.43
CA ALA A 173 -4.95 -1.21 -10.47
C ALA A 173 -5.64 -1.76 -11.72
N LYS A 174 -6.49 -2.78 -11.55
CA LYS A 174 -7.32 -3.33 -12.63
C LYS A 174 -8.27 -2.29 -13.21
N PHE A 175 -8.98 -1.54 -12.37
CA PHE A 175 -9.90 -0.48 -12.83
C PHE A 175 -9.18 0.56 -13.69
N TYR A 176 -8.10 1.16 -13.20
CA TYR A 176 -7.41 2.22 -13.92
C TYR A 176 -6.64 1.69 -15.13
N ARG A 177 -6.12 0.44 -15.09
CA ARG A 177 -5.53 -0.23 -16.26
C ARG A 177 -6.51 -0.20 -17.43
N ASP A 178 -7.77 -0.56 -17.17
CA ASP A 178 -8.82 -0.62 -18.18
C ASP A 178 -9.26 0.78 -18.62
N ILE A 179 -9.26 1.77 -17.72
CA ILE A 179 -9.50 3.19 -18.08
C ILE A 179 -8.42 3.69 -19.05
N PHE A 180 -7.15 3.50 -18.73
CA PHE A 180 -6.05 3.94 -19.59
C PHE A 180 -6.06 3.23 -20.94
N ALA A 181 -6.34 1.92 -20.96
CA ALA A 181 -6.52 1.17 -22.20
C ALA A 181 -7.67 1.75 -23.05
N GLY A 182 -8.81 2.06 -22.43
CA GLY A 182 -9.99 2.60 -23.10
C GLY A 182 -9.78 3.98 -23.75
N VAL A 183 -8.84 4.79 -23.24
CA VAL A 183 -8.44 6.07 -23.85
C VAL A 183 -7.22 5.96 -24.76
N GLY A 184 -6.76 4.74 -25.06
CA GLY A 184 -5.62 4.49 -25.95
C GLY A 184 -4.24 4.66 -25.30
N ASP A 185 -4.15 4.93 -23.99
CA ASP A 185 -2.88 5.04 -23.28
C ASP A 185 -2.36 3.66 -22.84
N LYS A 186 -1.79 2.94 -23.81
CA LYS A 186 -1.23 1.61 -23.61
C LYS A 186 -0.05 1.59 -22.63
N LYS A 187 0.71 2.68 -22.51
CA LYS A 187 1.88 2.75 -21.61
C LYS A 187 1.44 2.76 -20.15
N SER A 188 0.51 3.65 -19.78
CA SER A 188 0.00 3.74 -18.41
C SER A 188 -0.79 2.48 -18.03
N SER A 189 -1.53 1.90 -19.00
CA SER A 189 -2.20 0.62 -18.81
C SER A 189 -1.21 -0.52 -18.51
N ALA A 190 -0.12 -0.63 -19.27
CA ALA A 190 0.90 -1.66 -19.03
C ALA A 190 1.56 -1.53 -17.64
N ILE A 191 1.82 -0.30 -17.18
CA ILE A 191 2.36 -0.05 -15.83
C ILE A 191 1.39 -0.58 -14.76
N LEU A 192 0.10 -0.26 -14.86
CA LEU A 192 -0.89 -0.73 -13.90
C LEU A 192 -1.11 -2.24 -13.96
N ASN A 193 -0.81 -2.88 -15.08
CA ASN A 193 -0.80 -4.35 -15.15
C ASN A 193 0.38 -4.95 -14.39
N VAL A 194 1.56 -4.30 -14.37
CA VAL A 194 2.68 -4.74 -13.51
C VAL A 194 2.25 -4.65 -12.05
N VAL A 195 1.77 -3.48 -11.63
CA VAL A 195 1.31 -3.23 -10.26
C VAL A 195 0.25 -4.25 -9.85
N TYR A 196 -0.77 -4.49 -10.69
CA TYR A 196 -1.81 -5.48 -10.41
C TYR A 196 -1.27 -6.90 -10.14
N GLU A 197 -0.25 -7.33 -10.88
CA GLU A 197 0.32 -8.68 -10.73
C GLU A 197 1.17 -8.79 -9.46
N ASP A 198 1.88 -7.73 -9.09
CA ASP A 198 2.68 -7.66 -7.86
C ASP A 198 1.77 -7.58 -6.61
N GLU A 199 0.69 -6.79 -6.67
CA GLU A 199 -0.32 -6.67 -5.60
C GLU A 199 -0.96 -8.01 -5.23
N ILE A 200 -1.14 -8.91 -6.21
CA ILE A 200 -1.64 -10.27 -5.91
C ILE A 200 -0.70 -11.02 -4.98
N SER A 201 0.62 -10.84 -5.17
CA SER A 201 1.65 -11.45 -4.34
C SER A 201 1.72 -10.78 -2.97
N HIS A 202 1.55 -9.46 -2.89
CA HIS A 202 1.56 -8.71 -1.62
C HIS A 202 0.40 -9.13 -0.72
N VAL A 203 -0.82 -9.17 -1.28
CA VAL A 203 -2.01 -9.66 -0.58
C VAL A 203 -1.84 -11.12 -0.16
N GLY A 204 -1.31 -11.97 -1.03
CA GLY A 204 -1.04 -13.37 -0.72
C GLY A 204 -0.03 -13.56 0.42
N PHE A 205 0.97 -12.68 0.51
CA PHE A 205 1.94 -12.67 1.61
C PHE A 205 1.26 -12.34 2.95
N GLY A 206 0.36 -11.36 2.99
CA GLY A 206 -0.43 -11.07 4.20
C GLY A 206 -1.37 -12.20 4.60
N ILE A 207 -2.07 -12.81 3.63
CA ILE A 207 -2.95 -13.97 3.87
C ILE A 207 -2.17 -15.13 4.48
N HIS A 208 -0.96 -15.38 4.01
CA HIS A 208 -0.11 -16.44 4.54
C HIS A 208 0.16 -16.26 6.04
N TRP A 209 0.53 -15.05 6.47
CA TRP A 209 0.83 -14.77 7.87
C TRP A 209 -0.40 -14.73 8.77
N LEU A 210 -1.49 -14.11 8.31
CA LEU A 210 -2.73 -14.09 9.08
C LEU A 210 -3.32 -15.49 9.27
N ASN A 211 -3.24 -16.36 8.24
CA ASN A 211 -3.62 -17.77 8.40
C ASN A 211 -2.73 -18.52 9.40
N ARG A 212 -1.46 -18.13 9.53
CA ARG A 212 -0.55 -18.73 10.51
C ARG A 212 -0.87 -18.31 11.94
N TRP A 213 -1.34 -17.08 12.16
CA TRP A 213 -1.56 -16.51 13.49
C TRP A 213 -3.02 -16.58 13.98
N ARG A 214 -3.99 -16.82 13.10
CA ARG A 214 -5.42 -16.87 13.49
C ARG A 214 -5.79 -17.97 14.47
N ASN A 215 -4.90 -18.94 14.72
CA ASN A 215 -5.16 -20.12 15.54
C ASN A 215 -6.43 -20.85 15.05
N GLU A 216 -7.43 -21.02 15.93
CA GLU A 216 -8.72 -21.63 15.58
C GLU A 216 -9.76 -20.65 15.03
N LYS A 217 -9.48 -19.34 15.04
CA LYS A 217 -10.42 -18.33 14.53
C LYS A 217 -10.59 -18.46 13.02
N ASP A 218 -11.78 -18.12 12.55
CA ASP A 218 -12.01 -17.86 11.13
C ASP A 218 -11.16 -16.69 10.63
N LEU A 219 -10.69 -16.73 9.38
CA LEU A 219 -9.80 -15.70 8.83
C LEU A 219 -10.50 -14.33 8.82
N TRP A 220 -11.79 -14.30 8.48
CA TRP A 220 -12.56 -13.07 8.50
C TRP A 220 -12.68 -12.48 9.90
N GLU A 221 -13.03 -13.30 10.89
CA GLU A 221 -13.14 -12.85 12.28
C GLU A 221 -11.80 -12.31 12.80
N PHE A 222 -10.71 -13.02 12.49
CA PHE A 222 -9.37 -12.60 12.88
C PHE A 222 -8.98 -11.28 12.23
N TYR A 223 -9.17 -11.15 10.92
CA TYR A 223 -8.95 -9.93 10.17
C TYR A 223 -9.73 -8.74 10.75
N VAL A 224 -11.05 -8.88 10.94
CA VAL A 224 -11.89 -7.82 11.50
C VAL A 224 -11.43 -7.43 12.91
N SER A 225 -11.05 -8.40 13.74
CA SER A 225 -10.55 -8.14 15.09
C SER A 225 -9.14 -7.51 15.14
N SER A 226 -8.41 -7.55 14.01
CA SER A 226 -7.06 -6.98 13.88
C SER A 226 -7.07 -5.59 13.23
N LEU A 227 -8.23 -5.07 12.82
CA LEU A 227 -8.32 -3.72 12.28
C LEU A 227 -8.34 -2.68 13.41
N PRO A 228 -7.60 -1.58 13.29
CA PRO A 228 -7.65 -0.50 14.26
C PRO A 228 -8.99 0.23 14.21
N ASP A 229 -9.31 0.94 15.30
CA ASP A 229 -10.52 1.76 15.38
C ASP A 229 -10.68 2.70 14.17
N LEU A 230 -11.91 2.78 13.67
CA LEU A 230 -12.36 3.59 12.53
C LEU A 230 -11.88 3.12 11.15
N LEU A 231 -11.13 2.01 11.05
CA LEU A 231 -10.88 1.33 9.79
C LEU A 231 -11.82 0.12 9.67
N SER A 232 -12.45 -0.04 8.51
CA SER A 232 -13.43 -1.10 8.27
C SER A 232 -13.08 -1.90 7.02
N PRO A 233 -13.58 -3.15 6.91
CA PRO A 233 -13.47 -3.94 5.69
C PRO A 233 -14.04 -3.26 4.43
N ALA A 234 -14.87 -2.23 4.56
CA ALA A 234 -15.33 -1.46 3.40
C ALA A 234 -14.18 -0.74 2.67
N ARG A 235 -13.07 -0.47 3.37
CA ARG A 235 -11.85 0.12 2.79
C ARG A 235 -11.02 -0.88 1.99
N ALA A 236 -11.29 -2.18 2.13
CA ALA A 236 -10.62 -3.23 1.38
C ALA A 236 -11.07 -3.35 -0.08
N LYS A 237 -11.92 -2.45 -0.58
CA LYS A 237 -12.52 -2.48 -1.93
C LYS A 237 -12.11 -1.27 -2.75
N GLY A 238 -11.85 -1.48 -4.04
CA GLY A 238 -11.53 -0.42 -5.00
C GLY A 238 -12.77 0.20 -5.68
N MET A 239 -12.61 0.66 -6.92
CA MET A 239 -13.68 1.19 -7.79
C MET A 239 -14.38 0.12 -8.63
N ILE A 240 -14.00 -1.13 -8.43
CA ILE A 240 -14.67 -2.35 -8.84
C ILE A 240 -14.43 -3.37 -7.71
N PHE A 241 -15.00 -4.56 -7.83
CA PHE A 241 -14.64 -5.70 -6.99
C PHE A 241 -14.06 -6.81 -7.88
N ASP A 242 -12.74 -7.01 -7.84
CA ASP A 242 -12.06 -8.02 -8.64
C ASP A 242 -12.02 -9.38 -7.93
N HIS A 243 -13.08 -10.16 -8.11
CA HIS A 243 -13.19 -11.50 -7.54
C HIS A 243 -12.05 -12.42 -8.00
N GLU A 244 -11.75 -12.46 -9.31
CA GLU A 244 -10.72 -13.33 -9.88
C GLU A 244 -9.32 -13.00 -9.33
N GLY A 245 -8.97 -11.71 -9.25
CA GLY A 245 -7.70 -11.28 -8.66
C GLY A 245 -7.57 -11.72 -7.20
N ARG A 246 -8.65 -11.62 -6.42
CA ARG A 246 -8.66 -12.06 -5.01
C ARG A 246 -8.49 -13.57 -4.87
N VAL A 247 -9.14 -14.38 -5.72
CA VAL A 247 -8.93 -15.84 -5.75
C VAL A 247 -7.44 -16.16 -6.00
N ARG A 248 -6.78 -15.42 -6.90
CA ARG A 248 -5.35 -15.62 -7.21
C ARG A 248 -4.42 -15.31 -6.02
N THR A 249 -4.85 -14.52 -5.05
CA THR A 249 -4.08 -14.25 -3.82
C THR A 249 -4.07 -15.43 -2.85
N GLY A 250 -4.92 -16.44 -3.08
CA GLY A 250 -5.16 -17.54 -2.14
C GLY A 250 -6.17 -17.21 -1.04
N MET A 251 -6.90 -16.09 -1.18
CA MET A 251 -8.02 -15.74 -0.33
C MET A 251 -9.15 -16.76 -0.51
N ASP A 252 -9.71 -17.26 0.60
CA ASP A 252 -10.80 -18.22 0.54
C ASP A 252 -12.11 -17.58 0.08
N GLU A 253 -12.95 -18.38 -0.57
CA GLU A 253 -14.20 -17.91 -1.18
C GLU A 253 -15.15 -17.28 -0.15
N ASP A 254 -15.19 -17.82 1.07
CA ASP A 254 -16.04 -17.29 2.14
C ASP A 254 -15.58 -15.89 2.57
N PHE A 255 -14.28 -15.68 2.75
CA PHE A 255 -13.71 -14.36 3.01
C PHE A 255 -14.00 -13.38 1.87
N ILE A 256 -13.84 -13.79 0.61
CA ILE A 256 -14.12 -12.95 -0.56
C ILE A 256 -15.57 -12.49 -0.56
N GLU A 257 -16.52 -13.41 -0.35
CA GLU A 257 -17.94 -13.08 -0.30
C GLU A 257 -18.29 -12.18 0.89
N LYS A 258 -17.66 -12.38 2.06
CA LYS A 258 -17.84 -11.48 3.21
C LYS A 258 -17.35 -10.06 2.90
N ILE A 259 -16.17 -9.86 2.30
CA ILE A 259 -15.67 -8.51 1.91
C ILE A 259 -16.61 -7.87 0.89
N LYS A 260 -16.99 -8.61 -0.15
CA LYS A 260 -17.86 -8.14 -1.23
C LYS A 260 -19.16 -7.57 -0.68
N ASN A 261 -19.81 -8.33 0.20
CA ASN A 261 -21.11 -8.01 0.77
C ASN A 261 -21.03 -7.05 1.99
N TYR A 262 -19.85 -6.81 2.54
CA TYR A 262 -19.69 -5.92 3.68
C TYR A 262 -20.10 -4.48 3.36
N GLN A 263 -20.94 -3.90 4.21
CA GLN A 263 -21.31 -2.50 4.20
C GLN A 263 -21.21 -1.96 5.62
N ASP A 264 -20.63 -0.77 5.77
CA ASP A 264 -20.66 -0.04 7.04
C ASP A 264 -21.61 1.17 6.98
N GLY A 265 -21.87 1.77 8.14
CA GLY A 265 -22.74 2.93 8.26
C GLY A 265 -22.11 4.24 7.76
N PHE A 266 -20.82 4.23 7.40
CA PHE A 266 -20.10 5.45 7.05
C PHE A 266 -20.43 5.91 5.61
N ILE A 267 -20.76 7.19 5.44
CA ILE A 267 -21.13 7.73 4.11
C ILE A 267 -19.94 7.74 3.15
N VAL A 268 -18.71 7.88 3.66
CA VAL A 268 -17.47 7.99 2.86
C VAL A 268 -17.11 6.68 2.16
N THR A 269 -17.60 5.56 2.66
CA THR A 269 -17.37 4.20 2.15
C THR A 269 -18.53 3.69 1.27
N LYS A 270 -19.68 4.39 1.26
CA LYS A 270 -20.81 4.11 0.34
C LYS A 270 -20.44 4.46 -1.10
N ARG A 271 -19.76 3.54 -1.77
CA ARG A 271 -19.55 3.57 -3.23
C ARG A 271 -20.79 2.98 -3.90
N LYS A 272 -21.25 3.57 -5.01
CA LYS A 272 -22.45 3.10 -5.75
C LYS A 272 -22.32 1.61 -6.04
N GLU A 273 -23.43 0.88 -5.87
CA GLU A 273 -23.52 -0.58 -6.00
C GLU A 273 -22.70 -1.12 -7.19
N TRP A 274 -21.88 -2.13 -6.91
CA TRP A 274 -21.21 -2.96 -7.91
C TRP A 274 -22.30 -3.73 -8.66
N LYS A 275 -22.59 -3.33 -9.90
CA LYS A 275 -23.49 -4.08 -10.80
C LYS A 275 -22.72 -5.17 -11.53
#